data_AF-A0A9E5RA67-F1
#
_entry.id   AF-A0A9E5RA67-F1
#
_cell.length_a   1.000
_cell.length_b   1.000
_cell.length_c   1.000
_cell.angle_alpha   90.00
_cell.angle_beta   90.00
_cell.angle_gamma   90.00
#
_symmetry.space_group_name_H-M   'P 1'
#
loop_
_entity.id
_entity.type
_entity.pdbx_description
1 polymer ?
#
loop_
_entity_poly.entity_id
_entity_poly.type
_entity_poly.pdbx_seq_one_letter_code
_entity_poly.pdbx_strand_id
1 'polypeptide(L)'
;MSHEISNASVGMLPEAQIRELLAQLGLKSELELGLERVRGAIATNNPAQAKQQFDQLFQQYPEDRKLILEAAKFLLSVNQLEPAQKMLATIQEHEKGYFAEAQAIRAMIQFQQESDNPVIESELDQQFSDASNTNLV
;
A
#
# COMPACT_ATOMS: atom_id res chain seq x y z
N MET A 1 -41.95 -22.58 -27.39
CA MET A 1 -42.42 -21.53 -26.47
C MET A 1 -41.40 -21.43 -25.35
N SER A 2 -40.54 -20.43 -25.43
CA SER A 2 -39.43 -20.21 -24.51
C SER A 2 -39.92 -19.41 -23.31
N HIS A 3 -39.73 -19.94 -22.12
CA HIS A 3 -39.72 -19.15 -20.89
C HIS A 3 -38.45 -19.53 -20.12
N GLU A 4 -37.32 -19.00 -20.55
CA GLU A 4 -36.16 -18.85 -19.68
C GLU A 4 -36.39 -17.57 -18.89
N ILE A 5 -36.81 -17.73 -17.64
CA ILE A 5 -36.65 -16.67 -16.64
C ILE A 5 -35.17 -16.73 -16.24
N SER A 6 -34.31 -16.07 -17.01
CA SER A 6 -33.02 -15.63 -16.49
C SER A 6 -33.33 -14.58 -15.44
N ASN A 7 -33.14 -14.95 -14.18
CA ASN A 7 -33.18 -14.04 -13.04
C ASN A 7 -32.25 -12.86 -13.33
N ALA A 8 -32.85 -11.78 -13.80
CA ALA A 8 -32.20 -10.50 -13.94
C ALA A 8 -31.76 -10.06 -12.55
N SER A 9 -30.46 -10.09 -12.31
CA SER A 9 -29.79 -9.33 -11.27
C SER A 9 -30.02 -7.86 -11.58
N VAL A 10 -31.18 -7.34 -11.17
CA VAL A 10 -31.52 -5.93 -11.24
C VAL A 10 -30.55 -5.16 -10.34
N GLY A 11 -29.65 -4.37 -10.94
CA GLY A 11 -29.29 -3.08 -10.36
C GLY A 11 -28.02 -2.93 -9.51
N MET A 12 -26.95 -3.72 -9.70
CA MET A 12 -25.61 -3.29 -9.22
C MET A 12 -24.61 -3.33 -10.36
N LEU A 13 -24.26 -2.15 -10.88
CA LEU A 13 -23.10 -1.98 -11.74
C LEU A 13 -21.86 -2.49 -10.98
N PRO A 14 -20.91 -3.17 -11.64
CA PRO A 14 -19.64 -3.53 -11.03
C PRO A 14 -18.93 -2.30 -10.47
N GLU A 15 -18.26 -2.43 -9.33
CA GLU A 15 -17.60 -1.33 -8.63
C GLU A 15 -16.71 -0.50 -9.57
N ALA A 16 -15.94 -1.16 -10.44
CA ALA A 16 -15.13 -0.51 -11.46
C ALA A 16 -15.94 0.40 -12.39
N GLN A 17 -17.13 -0.05 -12.83
CA GLN A 17 -18.01 0.71 -13.72
C GLN A 17 -18.71 1.86 -12.98
N ILE A 18 -19.07 1.67 -11.72
CA ILE A 18 -19.58 2.76 -10.86
C ILE A 18 -18.51 3.83 -10.71
N ARG A 19 -17.26 3.43 -10.47
CA ARG A 19 -16.13 4.35 -10.32
C ARG A 19 -15.86 5.15 -11.60
N GLU A 20 -15.90 4.50 -12.77
CA GLU A 20 -15.78 5.18 -14.06
C GLU A 20 -16.91 6.19 -14.30
N LEU A 21 -18.15 5.83 -13.97
CA LEU A 21 -19.30 6.73 -14.08
C LEU A 21 -19.17 7.94 -13.14
N LEU A 22 -18.79 7.72 -11.89
CA LEU A 22 -18.57 8.81 -10.92
C LEU A 22 -17.45 9.75 -11.39
N ALA A 23 -16.35 9.19 -11.90
CA ALA A 23 -15.25 9.98 -12.45
C ALA A 23 -15.68 10.85 -13.63
N GLN A 24 -16.52 10.34 -14.53
CA GLN A 24 -17.09 11.11 -15.66
C GLN A 24 -17.98 12.26 -15.19
N LEU A 25 -18.64 12.12 -14.04
CA LEU A 25 -19.48 13.15 -13.42
C LEU A 25 -18.69 14.10 -12.50
N GLY A 26 -17.37 13.93 -12.39
CA GLY A 26 -16.52 14.69 -11.48
C GLY A 26 -16.78 14.38 -9.99
N LEU A 27 -17.44 13.26 -9.69
CA LEU A 27 -17.74 12.81 -8.35
C LEU A 27 -16.68 11.81 -7.89
N LYS A 28 -16.18 11.98 -6.67
CA LYS A 28 -15.26 11.03 -6.05
C LYS A 28 -16.05 9.92 -5.37
N SER A 29 -15.57 8.69 -5.46
CA SER A 29 -16.16 7.59 -4.68
C SER A 29 -15.91 7.77 -3.18
N GLU A 30 -16.68 7.09 -2.34
CA GLU A 30 -16.48 7.11 -0.88
C GLU A 30 -15.08 6.62 -0.49
N LEU A 31 -14.56 5.61 -1.20
CA LEU A 31 -13.19 5.13 -1.06
C LEU A 31 -12.17 6.24 -1.39
N GLU A 32 -12.38 6.98 -2.48
CA GLU A 32 -11.46 8.07 -2.86
C GLU A 32 -11.48 9.22 -1.86
N LEU A 33 -12.65 9.61 -1.38
CA LEU A 33 -12.79 10.60 -0.30
C LEU A 33 -12.15 10.10 1.00
N GLY A 34 -12.25 8.81 1.29
CA GLY A 34 -11.57 8.18 2.42
C GLY A 34 -10.05 8.22 2.30
N LEU A 35 -9.51 7.82 1.16
CA LEU A 35 -8.07 7.88 0.90
C LEU A 35 -7.53 9.31 0.93
N GLU A 36 -8.33 10.30 0.52
CA GLU A 36 -7.95 11.71 0.65
C GLU A 36 -7.86 12.15 2.11
N ARG A 37 -8.80 11.72 2.96
CA ARG A 37 -8.73 11.95 4.41
C ARG A 37 -7.48 11.32 5.03
N VAL A 38 -7.15 10.10 4.63
CA VAL A 38 -5.93 9.39 5.05
C VAL A 38 -4.68 10.19 4.68
N ARG A 39 -4.58 10.64 3.43
CA ARG A 39 -3.46 11.47 2.96
C ARG A 39 -3.36 12.77 3.75
N GLY A 40 -4.49 13.39 4.09
CA GLY A 40 -4.52 14.54 4.99
C GLY A 40 -3.93 14.22 6.36
N ALA A 41 -4.33 13.11 6.99
CA ALA A 41 -3.79 12.69 8.28
C ALA A 41 -2.27 12.43 8.23
N ILE A 42 -1.79 11.78 7.17
CA ILE A 42 -0.35 11.56 6.92
C ILE A 42 0.39 12.90 6.78
N ALA A 43 -0.14 13.83 5.98
CA ALA A 43 0.47 15.14 5.78
C ALA A 43 0.55 15.98 7.07
N THR A 44 -0.39 15.78 8.00
CA THR A 44 -0.36 16.40 9.34
C THR A 44 0.50 15.64 10.36
N ASN A 45 1.28 14.65 9.93
CA ASN A 45 2.11 13.78 10.77
C ASN A 45 1.32 13.11 11.91
N ASN A 46 0.08 12.68 11.62
CA ASN A 46 -0.79 12.00 12.57
C ASN A 46 -1.02 10.53 12.16
N PRO A 47 -0.03 9.64 12.40
CA PRO A 47 -0.10 8.25 11.96
C PRO A 47 -1.20 7.44 12.66
N ALA A 48 -1.56 7.80 13.90
CA ALA A 48 -2.65 7.14 14.62
C ALA A 48 -4.01 7.37 13.93
N GLN A 49 -4.27 8.62 13.52
CA GLN A 49 -5.49 8.97 12.78
C GLN A 49 -5.50 8.32 11.39
N ALA A 50 -4.37 8.34 10.68
CA ALA A 50 -4.26 7.68 9.37
C ALA A 50 -4.56 6.18 9.48
N LYS A 51 -4.01 5.50 10.49
CA LYS A 51 -4.30 4.10 10.77
C LYS A 51 -5.79 3.85 11.02
N GLN A 52 -6.42 4.63 11.89
CA GLN A 52 -7.85 4.48 12.19
C GLN A 52 -8.70 4.63 10.92
N GLN A 53 -8.35 5.56 10.03
CA GLN A 53 -9.06 5.77 8.78
C GLN A 53 -8.84 4.61 7.80
N PHE A 54 -7.63 4.04 7.73
CA PHE A 54 -7.39 2.80 6.98
C PHE A 54 -8.22 1.65 7.54
N ASP A 55 -8.26 1.45 8.86
CA ASP A 55 -9.05 0.38 9.49
C ASP A 55 -10.54 0.50 9.11
N GLN A 56 -11.10 1.72 9.09
CA GLN A 56 -12.47 1.98 8.64
C GLN A 56 -12.66 1.65 7.16
N LEU A 57 -11.71 2.01 6.30
CA LEU A 57 -11.78 1.70 4.87
C LEU A 57 -11.69 0.20 4.62
N PHE A 58 -10.87 -0.54 5.36
CA PHE A 58 -10.77 -2.00 5.21
C PHE A 58 -12.02 -2.74 5.67
N GLN A 59 -12.83 -2.18 6.58
CA GLN A 59 -14.14 -2.75 6.90
C GLN A 59 -15.12 -2.69 5.73
N GLN A 60 -14.99 -1.67 4.87
CA GLN A 60 -15.88 -1.46 3.74
C GLN A 60 -15.34 -2.06 2.43
N TYR A 61 -14.02 -2.05 2.26
CA TYR A 61 -13.32 -2.44 1.03
C TYR A 61 -12.15 -3.40 1.33
N PRO A 62 -12.39 -4.57 1.93
CA PRO A 62 -11.33 -5.45 2.46
C PRO A 62 -10.34 -5.96 1.40
N GLU A 63 -10.78 -6.08 0.14
CA GLU A 63 -9.99 -6.64 -0.96
C GLU A 63 -9.61 -5.61 -2.03
N ASP A 64 -9.91 -4.31 -1.82
CA ASP A 64 -9.59 -3.28 -2.81
C ASP A 64 -8.07 -3.10 -2.93
N ARG A 65 -7.53 -3.34 -4.12
CA ARG A 65 -6.08 -3.33 -4.35
C ARG A 65 -5.46 -1.96 -4.20
N LYS A 66 -6.19 -0.90 -4.54
CA LYS A 66 -5.74 0.49 -4.37
C LYS A 66 -5.60 0.79 -2.89
N LEU A 67 -6.56 0.36 -2.05
CA LEU A 67 -6.49 0.51 -0.61
C LEU A 67 -5.29 -0.25 -0.01
N ILE A 68 -5.06 -1.49 -0.45
CA ILE A 68 -3.91 -2.32 -0.02
C ILE A 68 -2.58 -1.62 -0.36
N LEU A 69 -2.43 -1.10 -1.58
CA LEU A 69 -1.21 -0.39 -2.01
C LEU A 69 -0.96 0.89 -1.21
N GLU A 70 -1.99 1.72 -1.01
CA GLU A 70 -1.85 2.96 -0.23
C GLU A 70 -1.54 2.68 1.24
N ALA A 71 -2.13 1.63 1.83
CA ALA A 71 -1.82 1.19 3.18
C ALA A 71 -0.37 0.67 3.31
N ALA A 72 0.12 -0.08 2.33
CA ALA A 72 1.51 -0.55 2.31
C ALA A 72 2.51 0.62 2.23
N LYS A 73 2.23 1.65 1.41
CA LYS A 73 3.05 2.87 1.36
C LYS A 73 3.04 3.62 2.69
N PHE A 74 1.89 3.70 3.35
CA PHE A 74 1.80 4.28 4.69
C PHE A 74 2.65 3.50 5.70
N LEU A 75 2.53 2.18 5.72
CA LEU A 75 3.32 1.32 6.61
C LEU A 75 4.82 1.46 6.37
N LEU A 76 5.25 1.54 5.12
CA LEU A 76 6.63 1.88 4.76
C LEU A 76 7.06 3.22 5.37
N SER A 77 6.23 4.27 5.27
CA SER A 77 6.55 5.59 5.82
C SER A 77 6.69 5.65 7.34
N VAL A 78 6.07 4.71 8.07
CA VAL A 78 6.17 4.59 9.53
C VAL A 78 7.09 3.45 9.98
N ASN A 79 7.96 2.99 9.08
CA ASN A 79 8.92 1.91 9.28
C ASN A 79 8.32 0.56 9.73
N GLN A 80 7.07 0.28 9.35
CA GLN A 80 6.36 -0.98 9.60
C GLN A 80 6.51 -1.91 8.39
N LEU A 81 7.75 -2.35 8.13
CA LEU A 81 8.12 -3.05 6.90
C LEU A 81 7.47 -4.44 6.76
N GLU A 82 7.49 -5.25 7.82
CA GLU A 82 6.92 -6.60 7.79
C GLU A 82 5.39 -6.59 7.55
N PRO A 83 4.58 -5.76 8.24
CA PRO A 83 3.18 -5.58 7.90
C PRO A 83 2.96 -5.15 6.44
N ALA A 84 3.77 -4.22 5.92
CA ALA A 84 3.67 -3.77 4.54
C ALA A 84 3.89 -4.92 3.55
N GLN A 85 4.92 -5.75 3.76
CA GLN A 85 5.18 -6.92 2.92
C GLN A 85 4.02 -7.91 2.92
N LYS A 86 3.44 -8.21 4.09
CA LYS A 86 2.29 -9.11 4.21
C LYS A 86 1.09 -8.61 3.41
N MET A 87 0.81 -7.30 3.44
CA MET A 87 -0.26 -6.71 2.64
C MET A 87 0.02 -6.85 1.15
N LEU A 88 1.23 -6.51 0.70
CA LEU A 88 1.61 -6.61 -0.70
C LEU A 88 1.59 -8.05 -1.23
N ALA A 89 1.83 -9.05 -0.38
CA ALA A 89 1.76 -10.48 -0.75
C ALA A 89 0.37 -10.93 -1.22
N THR A 90 -0.69 -10.17 -0.89
CA THR A 90 -2.06 -10.48 -1.31
C THR A 90 -2.33 -10.14 -2.78
N ILE A 91 -1.53 -9.27 -3.39
CA ILE A 91 -1.65 -8.84 -4.79
C ILE A 91 -0.96 -9.87 -5.69
N GLN A 92 -1.71 -10.42 -6.64
CA GLN A 92 -1.29 -11.53 -7.49
C GLN A 92 -0.71 -11.05 -8.82
N GLU A 93 0.15 -11.86 -9.43
CA GLU A 93 0.84 -11.55 -10.70
C GLU A 93 -0.11 -11.22 -11.88
N HIS A 94 -1.29 -11.83 -11.90
CA HIS A 94 -2.27 -11.62 -12.96
C HIS A 94 -2.94 -10.22 -12.89
N GLU A 95 -2.82 -9.51 -11.77
CA GLU A 95 -3.37 -8.17 -11.55
C GLU A 95 -2.42 -7.09 -12.07
N LYS A 96 -2.06 -7.16 -13.37
CA LYS A 96 -0.89 -6.48 -13.97
C LYS A 96 -0.65 -5.03 -13.54
N GLY A 97 -1.69 -4.20 -13.44
CA GLY A 97 -1.56 -2.80 -13.01
C GLY A 97 -1.13 -2.68 -11.54
N TYR A 98 -1.79 -3.41 -10.65
CA TYR A 98 -1.51 -3.39 -9.22
C TYR A 98 -0.25 -4.18 -8.86
N PHE A 99 0.04 -5.26 -9.58
CA PHE A 99 1.21 -6.08 -9.33
C PHE A 99 2.52 -5.33 -9.61
N ALA A 100 2.58 -4.57 -10.70
CA ALA A 100 3.75 -3.75 -11.02
C ALA A 100 4.03 -2.72 -9.91
N GLU A 101 2.98 -2.06 -9.41
CA GLU A 101 3.10 -1.11 -8.30
C GLU A 101 3.50 -1.81 -6.99
N ALA A 102 2.93 -2.98 -6.70
CA ALA A 102 3.28 -3.78 -5.54
C ALA A 102 4.76 -4.17 -5.54
N GLN A 103 5.30 -4.57 -6.70
CA GLN A 103 6.72 -4.90 -6.87
C GLN A 103 7.62 -3.69 -6.63
N ALA A 104 7.24 -2.50 -7.10
CA ALA A 104 7.98 -1.28 -6.83
C ALA A 104 8.05 -0.97 -5.32
N ILE A 105 6.94 -1.13 -4.58
CA ILE A 105 6.92 -0.91 -3.13
C ILE A 105 7.75 -1.98 -2.40
N ARG A 106 7.70 -3.25 -2.84
CA ARG A 106 8.54 -4.32 -2.28
C ARG A 106 10.04 -4.01 -2.44
N ALA A 107 10.44 -3.49 -3.60
CA ALA A 107 11.82 -3.06 -3.83
C ALA A 107 12.23 -1.91 -2.91
N MET A 108 11.34 -0.95 -2.65
CA MET A 108 11.61 0.12 -1.67
C MET A 108 11.77 -0.42 -0.25
N ILE A 109 10.92 -1.37 0.16
CA ILE A 109 11.05 -2.03 1.47
C ILE A 109 12.40 -2.74 1.56
N GLN A 110 12.78 -3.51 0.55
CA GLN A 110 14.06 -4.23 0.53
C GLN A 110 15.23 -3.24 0.66
N PHE A 111 15.23 -2.17 -0.13
CA PHE A 111 16.26 -1.13 -0.06
C PHE A 111 16.38 -0.51 1.34
N GLN A 112 15.26 -0.26 2.01
CA GLN A 112 15.26 0.26 3.38
C GLN A 112 15.83 -0.76 4.38
N GLN A 113 15.48 -2.04 4.24
CA GLN A 113 16.03 -3.11 5.08
C GLN A 113 17.55 -3.25 4.94
N GLU A 114 18.05 -3.16 3.71
CA GLU A 114 19.49 -3.19 3.41
C GLU A 114 20.21 -1.94 3.94
N SER A 115 19.55 -0.77 3.90
CA SER A 115 20.10 0.48 4.44
C SER A 115 20.18 0.50 5.96
N ASP A 116 19.17 -0.05 6.65
CA ASP A 116 19.13 -0.12 8.11
C ASP A 116 20.06 -1.20 8.69
N ASN A 117 20.47 -2.18 7.86
CA ASN A 117 21.33 -3.27 8.27
C ASN A 117 22.39 -3.55 7.18
N PRO A 118 23.36 -2.62 7.00
CA PRO A 118 24.39 -2.78 5.99
C PRO A 118 25.17 -4.05 6.33
N VAL A 119 25.18 -5.00 5.40
CA VAL A 119 26.03 -6.19 5.53
C VAL A 119 27.48 -5.70 5.48
N ILE A 120 28.17 -5.70 6.62
CA ILE A 120 29.61 -5.45 6.71
C ILE A 120 30.30 -6.68 6.16
N GLU A 121 30.36 -6.77 4.83
CA GLU A 121 30.82 -7.96 4.11
C GLU A 121 32.31 -7.87 3.75
N SER A 122 32.93 -6.69 3.86
CA SER A 122 34.32 -6.48 3.47
C SER A 122 35.27 -6.31 4.66
N GLU A 123 36.44 -6.96 4.60
CA GLU A 123 37.58 -6.71 5.50
C GLU A 123 37.97 -5.22 5.52
N LEU A 124 37.68 -4.49 4.43
CA LEU A 124 37.89 -3.05 4.31
C LEU A 124 36.95 -2.22 5.21
N ASP A 125 35.69 -2.62 5.35
CA ASP A 125 34.72 -1.93 6.24
C ASP A 125 35.01 -2.19 7.72
N GLN A 126 35.55 -3.39 8.04
CA GLN A 126 36.04 -3.70 9.39
C GLN A 126 37.26 -2.83 9.75
N GLN A 127 38.24 -2.74 8.85
CA GLN A 127 39.42 -1.89 9.04
C GLN A 127 39.08 -0.40 9.17
N PHE A 128 38.09 0.10 8.41
CA PHE A 128 37.62 1.47 8.54
C PHE A 128 36.92 1.74 9.89
N SER A 129 36.12 0.79 10.38
CA SER A 129 35.44 0.90 11.68
C SER A 129 36.44 0.89 12.84
N ASP A 130 37.45 0.02 12.77
CA ASP A 130 38.51 -0.10 13.78
C ASP A 130 39.44 1.13 13.82
N ALA A 131 39.79 1.67 12.65
CA ALA A 131 40.58 2.91 12.55
C ALA A 131 39.82 4.12 13.11
N SER A 132 38.49 4.16 12.96
CA SER A 132 37.64 5.25 13.46
C SER A 132 37.53 5.24 14.98
N ASN A 133 37.49 4.06 15.61
CA ASN A 133 37.44 3.91 17.07
C ASN A 133 38.79 4.13 17.76
N THR A 134 39.90 4.08 17.03
CA THR A 134 41.26 4.23 17.60
C THR A 134 41.73 5.69 17.68
N ASN A 135 41.01 6.64 17.06
CA ASN A 135 41.40 8.06 16.97
C ASN A 135 40.65 9.01 17.93
N LEU A 136 39.94 8.46 18.93
CA LEU A 136 39.38 9.22 20.05
C LEU A 136 40.04 8.75 21.36
N VAL A 137 41.30 9.16 21.55
CA VAL A 137 41.98 9.17 22.86
C VAL A 137 42.11 10.62 23.32
#